data_AF-A0A925B7U6-F1
#
_entry.id   AF-A0A925B7U6-F1
#
_cell.length_a   1.000
_cell.length_b   1.000
_cell.length_c   1.000
_cell.angle_alpha   90.00
_cell.angle_beta   90.00
_cell.angle_gamma   90.00
#
_symmetry.space_group_name_H-M   'P 1'
#
loop_
_entity.id
_entity.type
_entity.pdbx_description
1 polymer ?
#
loop_
_entity_poly.entity_id
_entity_poly.type
_entity_poly.pdbx_seq_one_letter_code
_entity_poly.pdbx_strand_id
1 'polypeptide(L)' 'MLVEIQNLRIAFPTPQGWSEAVRGVSLTLGQEKLGIVGESGSGKSLTARSLLRLLPGSARIQADRLAFDG' A
#
# COMPACT_ATOMS: atom_id res chain seq x y z
N MET A 1 -4.05 -14.48 -11.67
CA MET A 1 -3.80 -13.58 -10.53
C MET A 1 -3.86 -12.17 -11.08
N LEU A 2 -4.64 -11.27 -10.49
CA LEU A 2 -4.75 -9.89 -10.99
C LEU A 2 -3.93 -8.92 -10.13
N VAL A 3 -3.79 -9.20 -8.84
CA VAL A 3 -3.03 -8.35 -7.91
C VAL A 3 -2.20 -9.21 -6.96
N GLU A 4 -0.94 -8.83 -6.76
CA GLU A 4 -0.10 -9.38 -5.70
C GLU A 4 0.71 -8.27 -5.03
N ILE A 5 0.57 -8.19 -3.71
CA ILE A 5 1.34 -7.33 -2.84
C ILE A 5 2.07 -8.21 -1.84
N GLN A 6 3.38 -8.06 -1.74
CA GLN A 6 4.19 -8.68 -0.70
C GLN A 6 4.96 -7.60 0.06
N ASN A 7 4.74 -7.57 1.38
CA ASN A 7 5.46 -6.72 2.33
C ASN A 7 5.45 -5.23 1.97
N LEU A 8 4.29 -4.70 1.58
CA LEU A 8 4.15 -3.27 1.27
C LEU A 8 4.34 -2.43 2.54
N ARG A 9 5.27 -1.49 2.47
CA ARG A 9 5.57 -0.49 3.48
C ARG A 9 5.51 0.89 2.86
N ILE A 10 4.78 1.79 3.49
CA ILE A 10 4.64 3.18 3.05
C ILE A 10 4.95 4.10 4.22
N ALA A 11 5.93 4.96 4.04
CA ALA A 11 6.35 5.94 5.04
C ALA A 11 6.33 7.36 4.48
N PHE A 12 6.08 8.33 5.36
CA PHE A 12 6.11 9.75 5.05
C PHE A 12 7.12 10.48 5.94
N PRO A 13 7.75 11.56 5.45
CA PRO A 13 8.63 12.37 6.27
C PRO A 13 7.80 13.13 7.32
N THR A 14 8.35 13.22 8.53
CA THR A 14 7.84 14.01 9.64
C THR A 14 9.01 14.79 10.26
N PRO A 15 8.76 15.81 11.08
CA PRO A 15 9.84 16.52 11.77
C PRO A 15 10.71 15.61 12.67
N GLN A 16 10.18 14.47 13.11
CA GLN A 16 10.88 13.50 13.97
C GLN A 16 11.50 12.33 13.18
N GLY A 17 11.44 12.33 11.84
CA GLY A 17 11.98 11.26 11.00
C GLY A 17 10.96 10.72 10.01
N TRP A 18 10.82 9.40 9.92
CA TRP A 18 9.85 8.75 9.04
C TRP A 18 8.73 8.11 9.85
N SER A 19 7.48 8.32 9.42
CA SER A 19 6.31 7.67 10.00
C SER A 19 5.72 6.64 9.03
N GLU A 20 5.69 5.37 9.44
CA GLU A 20 5.09 4.29 8.64
C GLU A 20 3.57 4.26 8.78
N ALA A 21 2.89 4.62 7.69
CA ALA A 21 1.43 4.58 7.57
C ALA A 21 0.91 3.21 7.09
N VAL A 22 1.73 2.45 6.37
CA VAL A 22 1.46 1.05 6.00
C VAL A 22 2.67 0.22 6.40
N ARG A 23 2.44 -0.86 7.16
CA ARG A 23 3.48 -1.63 7.87
C ARG A 23 3.47 -3.11 7.48
N GLY A 24 3.98 -3.43 6.28
CA GLY A 24 4.19 -4.81 5.84
C GLY A 24 2.91 -5.51 5.42
N VAL A 25 2.09 -4.87 4.58
CA VAL A 25 0.85 -5.47 4.07
C VAL A 25 1.16 -6.44 2.94
N SER A 26 0.61 -7.66 3.03
CA SER A 26 0.67 -8.67 1.96
C SER A 26 -0.73 -9.14 1.62
N LEU A 27 -1.06 -9.20 0.33
CA LEU A 27 -2.34 -9.70 -0.18
C LEU A 27 -2.20 -10.23 -1.61
N THR A 28 -2.99 -11.24 -1.95
CA THR A 28 -3.13 -11.77 -3.31
C THR A 28 -4.60 -11.76 -3.68
N LEU A 29 -4.91 -11.26 -4.89
CA LEU A 29 -6.28 -11.15 -5.39
C LEU A 29 -6.40 -11.74 -6.81
N GLY A 30 -7.43 -12.55 -7.00
CA GLY A 30 -7.92 -13.07 -8.27
C GLY A 30 -8.94 -12.13 -8.92
N GLN A 31 -10.04 -12.70 -9.44
CA GLN A 31 -11.11 -11.98 -10.14
C GLN A 31 -12.26 -11.55 -9.21
N GLU A 32 -12.06 -11.61 -7.91
CA GLU A 32 -13.03 -11.20 -6.89
C GLU A 32 -12.94 -9.71 -6.52
N LYS A 33 -13.99 -9.21 -5.85
CA LYS A 33 -14.04 -7.85 -5.32
C LYS A 33 -13.46 -7.84 -3.89
N LEU A 34 -12.47 -6.98 -3.64
CA LEU A 34 -11.89 -6.73 -2.32
C LEU A 34 -12.41 -5.43 -1.72
N GLY A 35 -12.91 -5.50 -0.48
CA GLY A 35 -13.18 -4.34 0.36
C GLY A 35 -12.14 -4.23 1.47
N ILE A 36 -11.50 -3.07 1.63
CA ILE A 36 -10.60 -2.79 2.75
C ILE A 36 -11.34 -1.90 3.76
N VAL A 37 -11.51 -2.39 4.99
CA VAL A 37 -12.24 -1.70 6.07
C VAL A 37 -11.30 -1.36 7.25
N GLY A 38 -11.67 -0.35 8.03
CA GLY A 38 -10.90 0.10 9.19
C GLY A 38 -11.04 1.61 9.45
N GLU A 39 -10.52 2.07 10.58
CA GLU A 39 -10.62 3.47 11.05
C GLU A 39 -9.92 4.48 10.13
N SER A 40 -10.30 5.75 10.23
CA SER A 40 -9.62 6.82 9.48
C SER A 40 -8.12 6.84 9.80
N GLY A 41 -7.28 6.97 8.77
CA GLY A 41 -5.82 6.98 8.93
C GLY A 41 -5.13 5.60 8.97
N SER A 42 -5.85 4.48 8.95
CA SER A 42 -5.25 3.13 9.02
C SER A 42 -4.49 2.64 7.78
N GLY A 43 -4.30 3.50 6.75
CA GLY A 43 -3.53 3.14 5.56
C GLY A 43 -4.31 2.45 4.42
N LYS A 44 -5.64 2.38 4.50
CA LYS A 44 -6.51 1.76 3.46
C LYS A 44 -6.31 2.39 2.08
N SER A 45 -6.53 3.70 1.97
CA SER A 45 -6.40 4.43 0.72
C SER A 45 -4.95 4.46 0.21
N LEU A 46 -3.98 4.40 1.12
CA LEU A 46 -2.57 4.34 0.75
C LEU A 46 -2.22 2.99 0.11
N THR A 47 -2.71 1.90 0.69
CA THR A 47 -2.56 0.54 0.14
C THR A 47 -3.16 0.49 -1.27
N ALA A 48 -4.40 0.95 -1.46
CA ALA A 48 -5.05 0.96 -2.77
C ALA A 48 -4.35 1.87 -3.79
N ARG A 49 -3.94 3.08 -3.40
CA ARG A 49 -3.26 4.03 -4.31
C ARG A 49 -1.84 3.58 -4.69
N SER A 50 -1.18 2.78 -3.85
CA SER A 50 0.16 2.27 -4.14
C SER A 50 0.20 1.37 -5.37
N LEU A 51 -0.83 0.52 -5.55
CA LEU A 51 -1.00 -0.33 -6.72
C LEU A 51 -1.10 0.49 -8.02
N LEU A 52 -1.76 1.64 -7.94
CA LEU A 52 -1.96 2.54 -9.07
C LEU A 52 -0.83 3.56 -9.25
N ARG A 53 0.23 3.50 -8.42
CA ARG A 53 1.32 4.48 -8.39
C ARG A 53 0.85 5.94 -8.19
N LEU A 54 -0.24 6.13 -7.44
CA LEU A 54 -0.88 7.43 -7.19
C LEU A 54 -0.49 8.05 -5.84
N LEU A 55 0.66 7.67 -5.29
CA LEU A 55 1.15 8.22 -4.03
C LEU A 55 1.95 9.50 -4.29
N PRO A 56 1.92 10.48 -3.37
CA PRO A 56 2.69 11.70 -3.52
C PRO A 56 4.19 11.41 -3.53
N GLY A 57 4.98 12.19 -4.25
CA GLY A 57 6.43 11.96 -4.41
C GLY A 57 7.23 12.05 -3.11
N SER A 58 6.67 12.62 -2.04
CA SER A 58 7.27 12.61 -0.70
C SER A 58 7.14 11.26 0.02
N ALA A 59 6.32 10.33 -0.48
CA ALA A 59 6.15 9.02 0.11
C ALA A 59 7.33 8.11 -0.24
N ARG A 60 7.87 7.41 0.76
CA ARG A 60 8.77 6.27 0.57
C ARG A 60 7.94 5.01 0.46
N ILE A 61 8.07 4.31 -0.67
CA ILE A 61 7.33 3.07 -0.96
C ILE A 61 8.35 1.94 -1.08
N GLN A 62 8.14 0.86 -0.33
CA GLN A 62 8.94 -0.35 -0.40
C GLN A 62 8.00 -1.57 -0.42
N ALA A 63 8.34 -2.57 -1.22
CA ALA A 63 7.63 -3.84 -1.26
C ALA A 63 8.59 -4.90 -1.79
N ASP A 64 8.44 -6.14 -1.33
CA ASP A 64 9.15 -7.28 -1.89
C ASP A 64 8.57 -7.65 -3.26
N ARG A 65 7.24 -7.46 -3.41
CA ARG A 65 6.53 -7.59 -4.69
C ARG A 65 5.34 -6.64 -4.76
N LEU A 66 5.16 -6.01 -5.91
CA LEU A 66 3.98 -5.21 -6.23
C LEU A 66 3.63 -5.47 -7.71
N ALA A 67 2.78 -6.47 -7.94
CA ALA A 67 2.38 -6.90 -9.28
C ALA A 67 0.89 -6.65 -9.51
N PHE A 68 0.58 -6.16 -10.70
CA PHE A 68 -0.78 -5.98 -11.19
C PHE A 68 -0.80 -6.44 -12.65
N ASP A 69 -1.52 -7.53 -12.93
CA ASP A 69 -1.69 -8.08 -14.27
C ASP A 69 -3.08 -7.69 -14.76
N GLY A 70 -3.16 -6.60 -15.53
CA GLY A 70 -4.39 -6.08 -16.12
C GLY A 70 -4.29 -6.02 -17.65
#